data_AF-A0A1E7J1Z5-F1
#
_entry.id   AF-A0A1E7J1Z5-F1
#
_cell.length_a   1.000
_cell.length_b   1.000
_cell.length_c   1.000
_cell.angle_alpha   90.00
_cell.angle_beta   90.00
_cell.angle_gamma   90.00
#
_symmetry.space_group_name_H-M   'P 1'
#
loop_
_entity.id
_entity.type
_entity.pdbx_description
1 polymer ?
#
loop_
_entity_poly.entity_id
_entity_poly.type
_entity_poly.pdbx_seq_one_letter_code
_entity_poly.pdbx_strand_id
1 'polypeptide(L)'
;MGSEIKATRRYITFLLIVAAILLVDQVTKGLVAQRFLLFEDLEIIPGFFNLTHIRNTGGAFGVLAGEASRLRTGLFLAVSCVALGIVFYLYTRTPPGKRWLDAALAMIFGGALGNLIDRL
;
A
#
# COMPACT_ATOMS: atom_id res chain seq x y z
N MET A 1 28.00 -16.88 12.34
CA MET A 1 28.09 -16.52 10.90
C MET A 1 26.82 -16.86 10.10
N GLY A 2 26.30 -18.10 10.14
CA GLY A 2 25.13 -18.48 9.33
C GLY A 2 23.77 -17.90 9.74
N SER A 3 23.60 -17.47 10.99
CA SER A 3 22.37 -16.82 11.49
C SER A 3 22.22 -15.39 10.98
N GLU A 4 23.31 -14.62 10.95
CA GLU A 4 23.30 -13.23 10.47
C GLU A 4 22.99 -13.14 8.98
N ILE A 5 23.58 -14.01 8.16
CA ILE A 5 23.31 -14.06 6.71
C ILE A 5 21.82 -14.34 6.44
N LYS A 6 21.18 -15.22 7.23
CA LYS A 6 19.75 -15.51 7.10
C LYS A 6 18.89 -14.31 7.49
N ALA A 7 19.25 -13.57 8.53
CA ALA A 7 18.57 -12.35 8.93
C ALA A 7 18.69 -11.26 7.86
N THR A 8 19.89 -11.01 7.34
CA THR A 8 20.13 -10.01 6.28
C THR A 8 19.32 -10.32 5.02
N ARG A 9 19.32 -11.58 4.55
CA ARG A 9 18.52 -12.01 3.40
C ARG A 9 17.02 -11.80 3.60
N ARG A 10 16.54 -12.01 4.82
CA ARG A 10 15.13 -11.79 5.18
C ARG A 10 14.75 -10.31 5.02
N TYR A 11 15.53 -9.39 5.56
CA TYR A 11 15.26 -7.95 5.38
C TYR A 11 15.41 -7.48 3.94
N ILE A 12 16.38 -8.00 3.19
CA ILE A 12 16.50 -7.72 1.75
C ILE A 12 15.24 -8.17 1.00
N THR A 13 14.75 -9.38 1.28
CA THR A 13 13.53 -9.91 0.66
C THR A 13 12.32 -9.01 0.96
N PHE A 14 12.19 -8.55 2.21
CA PHE A 14 11.16 -7.59 2.60
C PHE A 14 11.25 -6.29 1.79
N LEU A 15 12.44 -5.69 1.69
CA LEU A 15 12.64 -4.45 0.94
C LEU A 15 12.34 -4.63 -0.56
N LEU A 16 12.72 -5.77 -1.14
CA LEU A 16 12.43 -6.06 -2.54
C LEU A 16 10.93 -6.20 -2.80
N ILE A 17 10.19 -6.88 -1.92
CA ILE A 17 8.74 -7.00 -2.04
C ILE A 17 8.08 -5.62 -1.89
N VAL A 18 8.47 -4.84 -0.87
CA VAL A 18 7.96 -3.48 -0.67
C VAL A 18 8.22 -2.60 -1.90
N ALA A 19 9.45 -2.61 -2.43
CA ALA A 19 9.82 -1.84 -3.61
C ALA A 19 9.03 -2.27 -4.86
N ALA A 20 8.84 -3.57 -5.06
CA ALA A 20 8.04 -4.09 -6.18
C ALA A 20 6.57 -3.65 -6.08
N ILE A 21 5.97 -3.77 -4.88
CA ILE A 21 4.58 -3.36 -4.66
C ILE A 21 4.43 -1.85 -4.85
N LEU A 22 5.34 -1.03 -4.31
CA LEU A 22 5.32 0.42 -4.51
C LEU A 22 5.48 0.82 -5.97
N LEU A 23 6.40 0.17 -6.68
CA LEU A 23 6.63 0.44 -8.10
C LEU A 23 5.37 0.14 -8.91
N VAL A 24 4.78 -1.04 -8.71
CA VAL A 24 3.54 -1.43 -9.40
C VAL A 24 2.41 -0.46 -9.05
N ASP A 25 2.21 -0.14 -7.78
CA ASP A 25 1.18 0.78 -7.32
C ASP A 25 1.29 2.18 -7.97
N GLN A 26 2.46 2.80 -7.84
CA GLN A 26 2.68 4.18 -8.29
C GLN A 26 2.71 4.30 -9.82
N VAL A 27 3.30 3.33 -10.52
CA VAL A 27 3.28 3.30 -11.99
C VAL A 27 1.86 3.13 -12.50
N THR A 28 1.08 2.22 -11.90
CA THR A 28 -0.30 1.97 -12.34
C THR A 28 -1.18 3.20 -12.10
N LYS A 29 -1.07 3.84 -10.93
CA LYS A 29 -1.77 5.10 -10.62
C LYS A 29 -1.38 6.22 -11.58
N GLY A 30 -0.08 6.38 -11.85
CA GLY A 30 0.44 7.37 -12.80
C GLY A 30 -0.09 7.16 -14.22
N LEU A 31 -0.11 5.92 -14.71
CA LEU A 31 -0.66 5.58 -16.02
C LEU A 31 -2.15 5.89 -16.11
N VAL A 32 -2.94 5.55 -15.09
CA VAL A 32 -4.38 5.85 -15.06
C VAL A 32 -4.60 7.37 -15.02
N ALA A 33 -3.89 8.09 -14.16
CA ALA A 33 -4.04 9.54 -14.01
C ALA A 33 -3.65 10.33 -15.27
N GLN A 34 -2.76 9.79 -16.10
CA GLN A 34 -2.33 10.42 -17.36
C GLN A 34 -3.21 10.07 -18.56
N ARG A 35 -3.87 8.90 -18.55
CA ARG A 35 -4.59 8.37 -19.72
C ARG A 35 -6.10 8.45 -19.61
N PHE A 36 -6.65 8.62 -18.40
CA PHE A 36 -8.08 8.64 -18.14
C PHE A 36 -8.49 9.95 -17.49
N LEU A 37 -9.59 10.53 -17.95
CA LEU A 37 -10.28 11.62 -17.27
C LEU A 37 -10.84 11.12 -15.94
N LEU A 38 -11.06 12.05 -15.00
CA LEU A 38 -11.69 11.70 -13.73
C LEU A 38 -13.10 11.17 -14.00
N PHE A 39 -13.42 10.01 -13.42
CA PHE A 39 -14.66 9.24 -13.62
C PHE A 39 -14.80 8.59 -15.01
N GLU A 40 -13.76 8.63 -15.84
CA GLU A 40 -13.72 7.81 -17.05
C GLU A 40 -13.62 6.33 -16.68
N ASP A 41 -14.35 5.50 -17.42
CA ASP A 41 -14.48 4.07 -17.22
C ASP A 41 -14.10 3.32 -18.50
N LEU A 42 -13.26 2.30 -18.35
CA LEU A 42 -12.91 1.36 -19.41
C LEU A 42 -13.33 -0.05 -19.02
N GLU A 43 -14.31 -0.58 -19.74
CA GLU A 43 -14.73 -1.97 -19.61
C GLU A 43 -13.63 -2.89 -20.18
N ILE A 44 -13.04 -3.73 -19.32
CA ILE A 44 -11.99 -4.69 -19.71
C ILE A 44 -12.59 -6.07 -19.89
N ILE A 45 -13.48 -6.49 -18.98
CA ILE A 45 -14.23 -7.74 -19.10
C ILE A 45 -15.71 -7.39 -19.01
N PRO A 46 -16.48 -7.60 -20.09
CA PRO A 46 -17.88 -7.19 -20.15
C PRO A 46 -18.71 -7.72 -18.99
N GLY A 47 -19.36 -6.81 -18.25
CA GLY A 47 -20.21 -7.14 -17.11
C GLY A 47 -19.49 -7.65 -15.85
N PHE A 48 -18.15 -7.59 -15.78
CA PHE A 48 -17.40 -8.09 -14.63
C PHE A 48 -16.28 -7.15 -14.14
N PHE A 49 -15.47 -6.58 -15.05
CA PHE A 49 -14.29 -5.81 -14.67
C PHE A 49 -14.14 -4.54 -15.50
N ASN A 50 -14.20 -3.40 -14.79
CA ASN A 50 -13.98 -2.08 -15.36
C ASN A 50 -12.81 -1.40 -14.63
N LEU A 51 -12.01 -0.67 -15.41
CA LEU A 51 -10.97 0.20 -14.90
C LEU A 51 -11.49 1.64 -14.88
N THR A 52 -11.77 2.16 -13.69
CA THR A 52 -12.31 3.51 -13.51
C THR A 52 -11.29 4.42 -12.82
N HIS A 53 -11.11 5.64 -13.33
CA HIS A 53 -10.27 6.64 -12.65
C HIS A 53 -11.08 7.37 -11.57
N ILE A 54 -10.84 7.02 -10.31
CA ILE A 54 -11.49 7.66 -9.15
C ILE A 54 -10.43 8.17 -8.17
N ARG A 55 -10.61 9.40 -7.69
CA ARG A 55 -9.81 9.97 -6.59
C ARG A 55 -10.54 9.79 -5.27
N ASN A 56 -10.05 8.89 -4.43
CA ASN A 56 -10.61 8.71 -3.10
C ASN A 56 -10.07 9.76 -2.13
N THR A 57 -10.93 10.70 -1.73
CA THR A 57 -10.58 11.71 -0.73
C THR A 57 -10.81 11.22 0.70
N GLY A 58 -11.57 10.13 0.89
CA GLY A 58 -11.86 9.50 2.18
C GLY A 58 -11.17 8.17 2.41
N GLY A 59 -11.63 7.45 3.42
CA GLY A 59 -11.22 6.06 3.69
C GLY A 59 -12.03 5.06 2.86
N ALA A 60 -12.00 3.78 3.26
CA ALA A 60 -12.96 2.81 2.74
C ALA A 60 -14.40 3.26 3.07
N PHE A 61 -15.36 2.99 2.17
CA PHE A 61 -16.78 3.32 2.33
C PHE A 61 -17.11 4.82 2.56
N GLY A 62 -16.23 5.73 2.12
CA GLY A 62 -16.45 7.16 2.29
C GLY A 62 -16.31 7.65 3.73
N VAL A 63 -15.69 6.86 4.61
CA VAL A 63 -15.40 7.26 5.99
C VAL A 63 -14.63 8.58 5.99
N LEU A 64 -15.15 9.56 6.73
CA LEU A 64 -14.66 10.94 6.85
C LEU A 64 -14.73 11.79 5.56
N ALA A 65 -15.47 11.38 4.53
CA ALA A 65 -15.55 12.16 3.28
C ALA A 65 -16.11 13.58 3.48
N GLY A 66 -17.01 13.79 4.46
CA GLY A 66 -17.62 15.09 4.79
C GLY A 66 -16.84 15.96 5.78
N GLU A 67 -15.72 15.47 6.32
CA GLU A 67 -14.91 16.21 7.30
C GLU A 67 -14.01 17.26 6.66
N ALA A 68 -13.61 18.26 7.46
CA ALA A 68 -12.66 19.27 7.03
C ALA A 68 -11.38 18.63 6.48
N SER A 69 -10.98 19.01 5.26
CA SER A 69 -9.91 18.32 4.52
C SER A 69 -8.60 18.19 5.29
N ARG A 70 -8.25 19.18 6.15
CA ARG A 70 -7.02 19.13 6.96
C ARG A 70 -7.09 18.08 8.07
N LEU A 71 -8.23 17.99 8.77
CA LEU A 71 -8.45 17.00 9.83
C LEU A 71 -8.40 15.59 9.24
N ARG A 72 -9.08 15.39 8.12
CA ARG A 72 -9.12 14.11 7.40
C ARG A 72 -7.74 13.65 6.94
N THR A 73 -6.99 14.50 6.24
CA THR A 73 -5.64 14.17 5.79
C THR A 73 -4.73 13.89 6.98
N GLY A 74 -4.77 14.72 8.03
CA GLY A 74 -3.98 14.50 9.24
C GLY A 74 -4.27 13.16 9.92
N LEU A 75 -5.54 12.78 10.03
CA LEU A 75 -5.95 11.48 10.59
C LEU A 75 -5.45 10.31 9.73
N PHE A 76 -5.62 10.36 8.41
CA PHE A 76 -5.14 9.28 7.55
C PHE A 76 -3.62 9.15 7.54
N LEU A 77 -2.89 10.27 7.59
CA LEU A 77 -1.44 10.27 7.75
C LEU A 77 -1.06 9.58 9.07
N ALA A 78 -1.66 10.00 10.19
CA ALA A 78 -1.37 9.43 11.51
C ALA A 78 -1.68 7.93 11.57
N VAL A 79 -2.87 7.51 11.12
CA VAL A 79 -3.28 6.09 11.10
C VAL A 79 -2.35 5.26 10.21
N SER A 80 -1.97 5.78 9.03
CA SER A 80 -1.06 5.06 8.13
C SER A 80 0.34 4.90 8.75
N CYS A 81 0.88 5.95 9.39
CA CYS A 81 2.15 5.86 10.10
C CYS A 81 2.11 4.84 11.25
N VAL A 82 1.04 4.84 12.04
CA VAL A 82 0.84 3.86 13.12
C VAL A 82 0.74 2.44 12.55
N ALA A 83 -0.04 2.25 11.48
CA ALA A 83 -0.19 0.95 10.82
C ALA A 83 1.14 0.43 10.29
N LEU A 84 1.94 1.26 9.62
CA LEU A 84 3.28 0.90 9.15
C LEU A 84 4.19 0.47 10.31
N GLY A 85 4.18 1.22 11.42
CA GLY A 85 4.92 0.87 12.64
C GLY A 85 4.50 -0.49 13.21
N ILE A 86 3.19 -0.75 13.32
CA ILE A 86 2.65 -2.03 13.79
C ILE A 86 3.05 -3.17 12.86
N VAL A 87 2.88 -3.02 11.55
CA VAL A 87 3.20 -4.08 10.57
C VAL A 87 4.70 -4.40 10.59
N PHE A 88 5.56 -3.38 10.66
CA PHE A 88 7.00 -3.58 10.79
C PHE A 88 7.38 -4.24 12.13
N TYR A 89 6.72 -3.85 13.21
CA TYR A 89 6.89 -4.53 14.50
C TYR A 89 6.50 -6.02 14.42
N LEU A 90 5.33 -6.34 13.84
CA LEU A 90 4.90 -7.73 13.64
C LEU A 90 5.88 -8.51 12.76
N TYR A 91 6.45 -7.87 11.73
CA TYR A 91 7.49 -8.47 10.90
C TYR A 91 8.72 -8.83 11.73
N THR A 92 9.26 -7.90 12.52
CA THR A 92 10.44 -8.18 13.36
C THR A 92 10.18 -9.25 14.43
N ARG A 93 8.94 -9.39 14.91
CA ARG A 93 8.52 -10.42 15.87
C ARG A 93 8.19 -11.78 15.24
N THR A 94 8.05 -11.85 13.91
CA THR A 94 7.70 -13.10 13.23
C THR A 94 8.86 -14.11 13.33
N PRO A 95 8.60 -15.36 13.77
CA PRO A 95 9.63 -16.39 13.88
C PRO A 95 10.26 -16.75 12.53
N PRO A 96 11.57 -17.10 12.49
CA PRO A 96 12.23 -17.56 11.28
C PRO A 96 11.51 -18.76 10.64
N GLY A 97 11.48 -18.80 9.30
CA GLY A 97 10.89 -19.90 8.53
C GLY A 97 9.44 -19.68 8.09
N LYS A 98 8.77 -18.61 8.56
CA LYS A 98 7.41 -18.24 8.14
C LYS A 98 7.40 -17.37 6.87
N ARG A 99 7.97 -17.89 5.77
CA ARG A 99 8.20 -17.12 4.52
C ARG A 99 6.94 -16.48 3.93
N TRP A 100 5.79 -17.17 4.00
CA TRP A 100 4.52 -16.63 3.50
C TRP A 100 3.99 -15.48 4.35
N LEU A 101 4.15 -15.56 5.67
CA LEU A 101 3.77 -14.47 6.58
C LEU A 101 4.68 -13.26 6.39
N ASP A 102 5.99 -13.49 6.25
CA ASP A 102 6.96 -12.43 5.94
C ASP A 102 6.60 -11.71 4.64
N ALA A 103 6.26 -12.45 3.58
CA ALA A 103 5.83 -11.88 2.31
C ALA A 103 4.50 -11.13 2.44
N ALA A 104 3.52 -11.67 3.17
CA ALA A 104 2.24 -11.01 3.41
C ALA A 104 2.42 -9.67 4.15
N LEU A 105 3.24 -9.64 5.20
CA LEU A 105 3.54 -8.41 5.94
C LEU A 105 4.28 -7.38 5.08
N ALA A 106 5.21 -7.82 4.22
CA ALA A 106 5.89 -6.93 3.28
C ALA A 106 4.93 -6.33 2.25
N MET A 107 3.99 -7.12 1.71
CA MET A 107 2.96 -6.62 0.78
C MET A 107 2.00 -5.65 1.45
N ILE A 108 1.54 -5.94 2.67
CA ILE A 108 0.70 -5.03 3.46
C ILE A 108 1.44 -3.71 3.73
N PHE A 109 2.72 -3.78 4.12
CA PHE A 109 3.54 -2.60 4.36
C PHE A 109 3.70 -1.76 3.08
N GLY A 110 4.02 -2.40 1.95
CA GLY A 110 4.16 -1.72 0.66
C GLY A 110 2.87 -1.03 0.21
N GLY A 111 1.73 -1.70 0.34
CA GLY A 111 0.42 -1.11 -0.01
C GLY A 111 0.02 0.05 0.90
N ALA A 112 0.24 -0.08 2.21
CA ALA A 112 0.01 1.01 3.15
C ALA A 112 0.92 2.22 2.88
N LEU A 113 2.18 1.98 2.53
CA LEU A 113 3.14 3.03 2.21
C LEU A 113 2.81 3.74 0.88
N GLY A 114 2.38 3.01 -0.16
CA GLY A 114 1.95 3.62 -1.42
C GLY A 114 0.75 4.56 -1.22
N ASN A 115 -0.21 4.11 -0.43
CA ASN A 115 -1.36 4.91 -0.02
C ASN A 115 -0.98 6.12 0.87
N LEU A 116 0.08 6.02 1.67
CA LEU A 116 0.60 7.14 2.44
C LEU A 116 1.24 8.19 1.53
N ILE A 117 2.02 7.76 0.53
CA ILE A 117 2.68 8.65 -0.44
C ILE A 117 1.66 9.50 -1.19
N ASP A 118 0.54 8.92 -1.63
CA ASP A 118 -0.51 9.68 -2.34
C ASP A 118 -1.18 10.77 -1.49
N ARG A 119 -1.06 10.70 -0.16
CA ARG A 119 -1.69 11.61 0.80
C ARG A 119 -0.77 12.73 1.27
N LEU A 120 0.53 12.64 0.97
CA LEU A 120 1.54 13.67 1.24
C LEU A 120 1.50 14.73 0.13
#